data_AF-A0A933R3Q9-F1
#
_entry.id   AF-A0A933R3Q9-F1
#
_cell.length_a   1.000
_cell.length_b   1.000
_cell.length_c   1.000
_cell.angle_alpha   90.00
_cell.angle_beta   90.00
_cell.angle_gamma   90.00
#
_symmetry.space_group_name_H-M   'P 1'
#
loop_
_entity.id
_entity.type
_entity.pdbx_description
1 polymer ?
#
loop_
_entity_poly.entity_id
_entity_poly.type
_entity_poly.pdbx_seq_one_letter_code
_entity_poly.pdbx_strand_id
1 'polypeptide(L)'
;MSDITKQLKALRNSGPRTEWKKSNREFLMSEVKRSLQDSTAGEKWALELSKIVFPWRVMKLAARPVLALVSVVALVLGSGLSVSASQLALPGDALYGLKIASEKVQVALTFDKKESAKIHVELAGKRINEIKQIKGNTDSDQKKIQKINVAMDKFKEEISTVQNKLESLKNESSAETTVEVAKIVDNKATEYQEDLVQATNELPELNDATQNINQSLDLADETSDAALAMIVEKHTQGEMIFSGEMEEDVLERVGEKIGIVEVKVAEVQGQVSDLTLPVDPAATLVAQQTADQAKVVLGEAKEALDQKDLEIALTKTIESKELVKQAEQIAADAITVAANLLPAPCEGCSVNENPDLTNSPESLGNTNPDVNVTPETNTNTVKVYTPVKVVPPPPPPEPVIDESTLKVGIDLTQDPSATQ
;
A
#
# COMPACT_ATOMS: atom_id res chain seq x y z
N MET A 1 -64.03 -68.85 8.14
CA MET A 1 -63.03 -67.75 8.20
C MET A 1 -62.12 -67.79 9.44
N SER A 2 -62.50 -68.42 10.56
CA SER A 2 -61.68 -68.51 11.79
C SER A 2 -60.45 -69.43 11.69
N ASP A 3 -60.45 -70.35 10.74
CA ASP A 3 -59.39 -71.36 10.60
C ASP A 3 -58.14 -70.79 9.90
N ILE A 4 -58.34 -70.01 8.83
CA ILE A 4 -57.25 -69.33 8.08
C ILE A 4 -56.52 -68.32 8.97
N THR A 5 -57.25 -67.59 9.83
CA THR A 5 -56.66 -66.63 10.77
C THR A 5 -55.83 -67.32 11.86
N LYS A 6 -56.19 -68.54 12.25
CA LYS A 6 -55.40 -69.38 13.17
C LYS A 6 -54.12 -69.90 12.49
N GLN A 7 -54.23 -70.36 11.24
CA GLN A 7 -53.10 -70.82 10.44
C GLN A 7 -52.11 -69.70 10.11
N LEU A 8 -52.58 -68.49 9.80
CA LEU A 8 -51.72 -67.32 9.55
C LEU A 8 -50.95 -66.89 10.81
N LYS A 9 -51.57 -66.96 11.98
CA LYS A 9 -50.92 -66.63 13.27
C LYS A 9 -49.81 -67.63 13.63
N ALA A 10 -49.98 -68.90 13.29
CA ALA A 10 -48.96 -69.93 13.49
C ALA A 10 -47.73 -69.73 12.59
N LEU A 11 -47.92 -69.20 11.37
CA LEU A 11 -46.83 -68.91 10.42
C LEU A 11 -46.00 -67.67 10.77
N ARG A 12 -46.49 -66.80 11.67
CA ARG A 12 -45.78 -65.58 12.09
C ARG A 12 -44.42 -65.88 12.74
N ASN A 13 -44.26 -67.05 13.35
CA ASN A 13 -43.03 -67.45 14.03
C ASN A 13 -42.17 -68.45 13.22
N SER A 14 -42.55 -68.82 12.01
CA SER A 14 -41.75 -69.66 11.12
C SER A 14 -41.06 -68.80 10.06
N GLY A 15 -39.75 -68.65 10.16
CA GLY A 15 -38.96 -67.98 9.12
C GLY A 15 -39.03 -68.72 7.78
N PRO A 16 -38.66 -68.06 6.66
CA PRO A 16 -38.63 -68.72 5.35
C PRO A 16 -37.70 -69.92 5.39
N ARG A 17 -38.14 -71.06 4.84
CA ARG A 17 -37.35 -72.30 4.75
C ARG A 17 -35.98 -71.98 4.11
N THR A 18 -34.91 -72.53 4.66
CA THR A 18 -33.52 -72.28 4.21
C THR A 18 -33.33 -72.58 2.73
N GLU A 19 -33.93 -73.65 2.22
CA GLU A 19 -33.92 -74.00 0.80
C GLU A 19 -34.56 -72.92 -0.09
N TRP A 20 -35.69 -72.36 0.34
CA TRP A 20 -36.36 -71.29 -0.40
C TRP A 20 -35.49 -70.03 -0.49
N LYS A 21 -34.83 -69.64 0.61
CA LYS A 21 -33.90 -68.49 0.60
C LYS A 21 -32.74 -68.71 -0.36
N LYS A 22 -32.20 -69.94 -0.42
CA LYS A 22 -31.08 -70.29 -1.29
C LYS A 22 -31.48 -70.20 -2.76
N SER A 23 -32.59 -70.84 -3.16
CA SER A 23 -33.08 -70.78 -4.53
C SER A 23 -33.46 -69.35 -4.95
N ASN A 24 -34.06 -68.56 -4.05
CA ASN A 24 -34.43 -67.19 -4.37
C ASN A 24 -33.19 -66.28 -4.51
N ARG A 25 -32.14 -66.52 -3.72
CA ARG A 25 -30.86 -65.81 -3.87
C ARG A 25 -30.17 -66.18 -5.18
N GLU A 26 -30.15 -67.45 -5.55
CA GLU A 26 -29.56 -67.89 -6.82
C GLU A 26 -30.31 -67.32 -8.03
N PHE A 27 -31.64 -67.32 -7.99
CA PHE A 27 -32.47 -66.70 -9.03
C PHE A 27 -32.21 -65.19 -9.14
N LEU A 28 -32.24 -64.44 -8.03
CA LEU A 28 -31.99 -63.01 -8.03
C LEU A 28 -30.56 -62.67 -8.49
N MET A 29 -29.56 -63.47 -8.09
CA MET A 29 -28.19 -63.29 -8.54
C MET A 29 -28.03 -63.61 -10.04
N SER A 30 -28.80 -64.57 -10.59
CA SER A 30 -28.81 -64.82 -12.02
C SER A 30 -29.40 -63.66 -12.82
N GLU A 31 -30.44 -63.00 -12.29
CA GLU A 31 -31.08 -61.86 -12.97
C GLU A 31 -30.21 -60.59 -12.86
N VAL A 32 -29.59 -60.34 -11.71
CA VAL A 32 -28.63 -59.24 -11.54
C VAL A 32 -27.41 -59.45 -12.44
N LYS A 33 -26.86 -60.66 -12.54
CA LYS A 33 -25.72 -60.94 -13.42
C LYS A 33 -26.09 -60.77 -14.89
N ARG A 34 -27.30 -61.16 -15.28
CA ARG A 34 -27.85 -60.95 -16.64
C ARG A 34 -28.07 -59.47 -16.94
N SER A 35 -28.57 -58.69 -15.98
CA SER A 35 -28.75 -57.24 -16.09
C SER A 35 -27.42 -56.48 -16.13
N LEU A 36 -26.35 -56.98 -15.50
CA LEU A 36 -25.03 -56.34 -15.56
C LEU A 36 -24.27 -56.67 -16.86
N GLN A 37 -24.56 -57.81 -17.49
CA GLN A 37 -23.93 -58.18 -18.76
C GLN A 37 -24.49 -57.39 -19.96
N ASP A 38 -25.72 -56.87 -19.85
CA ASP A 38 -26.37 -56.04 -20.87
C ASP A 38 -26.03 -54.53 -20.76
N SER A 39 -25.33 -54.12 -19.69
CA SER A 39 -24.90 -52.72 -19.48
C SER A 39 -23.72 -52.26 -20.37
N THR A 40 -23.23 -53.11 -21.28
CA THR A 40 -22.24 -52.72 -22.30
C THR A 40 -22.84 -51.90 -23.45
N ALA A 41 -24.17 -51.68 -23.45
CA ALA A 41 -24.79 -50.66 -24.29
C ALA A 41 -24.39 -49.23 -23.88
N GLY A 42 -23.96 -49.02 -22.62
CA GLY A 42 -23.60 -47.72 -22.02
C GLY A 42 -22.45 -46.97 -22.70
N GLU A 43 -21.46 -47.69 -23.20
CA GLU A 43 -20.25 -47.09 -23.79
C GLU A 43 -20.45 -46.62 -25.23
N LYS A 44 -21.38 -47.25 -25.97
CA LYS A 44 -21.61 -46.93 -27.40
C LYS A 44 -22.43 -45.66 -27.61
N TRP A 45 -23.45 -45.39 -26.77
CA TRP A 45 -24.28 -44.18 -26.92
C TRP A 45 -23.57 -42.91 -26.40
N ALA A 46 -22.72 -43.02 -25.38
CA ALA A 46 -21.92 -41.92 -24.86
C ALA A 46 -20.83 -41.47 -25.85
N LEU A 47 -20.17 -42.41 -26.53
CA LEU A 47 -19.17 -42.13 -27.57
C LEU A 47 -19.79 -41.51 -28.83
N GLU A 48 -21.01 -41.88 -29.23
CA GLU A 48 -21.68 -41.29 -30.40
C GLU A 48 -22.21 -39.87 -30.14
N LEU A 49 -22.73 -39.56 -28.94
CA LEU A 49 -23.16 -38.20 -28.60
C LEU A 49 -21.98 -37.22 -28.45
N SER A 50 -20.80 -37.70 -28.02
CA SER A 50 -19.59 -36.88 -27.93
C SER A 50 -19.15 -36.31 -29.30
N LYS A 51 -19.45 -37.01 -30.40
CA LYS A 51 -19.13 -36.56 -31.78
C LYS A 51 -20.06 -35.45 -32.26
N ILE A 52 -21.26 -35.33 -31.68
CA ILE A 52 -22.29 -34.34 -32.03
C ILE A 52 -22.11 -33.07 -31.20
N VAL A 53 -21.75 -33.18 -29.92
CA VAL A 53 -21.60 -32.03 -29.00
C VAL A 53 -20.19 -31.42 -29.04
N PHE A 54 -19.16 -32.20 -29.35
CA PHE A 54 -17.77 -31.74 -29.46
C PHE A 54 -17.14 -32.23 -30.77
N PRO A 55 -17.45 -31.62 -31.92
CA PRO A 55 -16.70 -31.89 -33.13
C PRO A 55 -15.26 -31.40 -32.92
N TRP A 56 -14.33 -32.33 -32.67
CA TRP A 56 -12.88 -32.11 -32.56
C TRP A 56 -12.33 -31.22 -33.69
N ARG A 57 -13.01 -31.17 -34.85
CA ARG A 57 -12.72 -30.26 -35.97
C ARG A 57 -12.95 -28.79 -35.64
N VAL A 58 -13.98 -28.42 -34.89
CA VAL A 58 -14.27 -27.03 -34.49
C VAL A 58 -13.30 -26.57 -33.39
N MET A 59 -12.95 -27.45 -32.45
CA MET A 59 -11.89 -27.20 -31.47
C MET A 59 -10.52 -27.01 -32.16
N LYS A 60 -10.17 -27.81 -33.17
CA LYS A 60 -8.95 -27.62 -33.98
C LYS A 60 -8.98 -26.37 -34.86
N LEU A 61 -10.16 -25.93 -35.32
CA LEU A 61 -10.32 -24.77 -36.19
C LEU A 61 -10.31 -23.45 -35.40
N ALA A 62 -10.86 -23.45 -34.17
CA ALA A 62 -10.80 -22.31 -33.23
C ALA A 62 -9.46 -22.25 -32.46
N ALA A 63 -8.83 -23.41 -32.19
CA ALA A 63 -7.52 -23.44 -31.55
C ALA A 63 -6.41 -22.88 -32.45
N ARG A 64 -6.54 -22.92 -33.79
CA ARG A 64 -5.53 -22.40 -34.71
C ARG A 64 -5.32 -20.88 -34.63
N PRO A 65 -6.36 -20.03 -34.75
CA PRO A 65 -6.20 -18.58 -34.56
C PRO A 65 -5.87 -18.24 -33.11
N VAL A 66 -6.41 -18.96 -32.12
CA VAL A 66 -6.09 -18.72 -30.70
C VAL A 66 -4.64 -19.08 -30.39
N LEU A 67 -4.14 -20.24 -30.82
CA LEU A 67 -2.74 -20.61 -30.66
C LEU A 67 -1.83 -19.71 -31.49
N ALA A 68 -2.22 -19.27 -32.69
CA ALA A 68 -1.45 -18.31 -33.46
C ALA A 68 -1.38 -16.95 -32.75
N LEU A 69 -2.50 -16.47 -32.18
CA LEU A 69 -2.54 -15.23 -31.41
C LEU A 69 -1.75 -15.35 -30.11
N VAL A 70 -1.89 -16.46 -29.37
CA VAL A 70 -1.07 -16.78 -28.19
C VAL A 70 0.40 -16.92 -28.58
N SER A 71 0.73 -17.46 -29.75
CA SER A 71 2.12 -17.59 -30.23
C SER A 71 2.70 -16.25 -30.67
N VAL A 72 1.90 -15.39 -31.31
CA VAL A 72 2.31 -14.02 -31.68
C VAL A 72 2.46 -13.17 -30.42
N VAL A 73 1.51 -13.26 -29.48
CA VAL A 73 1.63 -12.63 -28.16
C VAL A 73 2.85 -13.20 -27.42
N ALA A 74 3.06 -14.51 -27.41
CA ALA A 74 4.24 -15.12 -26.79
C ALA A 74 5.55 -14.81 -27.53
N LEU A 75 5.54 -14.50 -28.82
CA LEU A 75 6.72 -14.07 -29.58
C LEU A 75 7.03 -12.58 -29.34
N VAL A 76 6.00 -11.73 -29.29
CA VAL A 76 6.11 -10.31 -28.95
C VAL A 76 6.48 -10.11 -27.48
N LEU A 77 5.93 -10.93 -26.58
CA LEU A 77 6.25 -10.94 -25.15
C LEU A 77 7.53 -11.75 -24.85
N GLY A 78 7.86 -12.75 -25.67
CA GLY A 78 8.98 -13.67 -25.46
C GLY A 78 10.27 -13.24 -26.15
N SER A 79 10.25 -12.27 -27.07
CA SER A 79 11.45 -11.50 -27.37
C SER A 79 11.76 -10.65 -26.14
N GLY A 80 12.65 -11.12 -25.26
CA GLY A 80 12.99 -10.48 -23.97
C GLY A 80 13.30 -8.97 -24.04
N LEU A 81 13.54 -8.43 -25.24
CA LEU A 81 13.63 -6.99 -25.54
C LEU A 81 12.38 -6.18 -25.13
N SER A 82 11.16 -6.72 -25.31
CA SER A 82 9.92 -5.97 -24.99
C SER A 82 9.63 -5.91 -23.49
N VAL A 83 9.98 -6.95 -22.73
CA VAL A 83 9.84 -6.95 -21.27
C VAL A 83 10.89 -6.03 -20.65
N SER A 84 12.16 -6.10 -21.07
CA SER A 84 13.21 -5.20 -20.58
C SER A 84 12.93 -3.73 -20.93
N ALA A 85 12.42 -3.44 -22.13
CA ALA A 85 12.03 -2.07 -22.49
C ALA A 85 10.82 -1.57 -21.67
N SER A 86 9.87 -2.45 -21.32
CA SER A 86 8.71 -2.07 -20.50
C SER A 86 9.09 -1.71 -19.06
N GLN A 87 10.20 -2.22 -18.53
CA GLN A 87 10.64 -1.90 -17.16
C GLN A 87 11.01 -0.41 -17.00
N LEU A 88 11.50 0.22 -18.07
CA LEU A 88 11.82 1.65 -18.12
C LEU A 88 10.62 2.53 -18.50
N ALA A 89 9.46 1.94 -18.81
CA ALA A 89 8.27 2.71 -19.16
C ALA A 89 7.76 3.48 -17.92
N LEU A 90 7.50 4.77 -18.11
CA LEU A 90 6.88 5.64 -17.13
C LEU A 90 5.35 5.64 -17.28
N PRO A 91 4.59 6.07 -16.26
CA PRO A 91 3.14 6.23 -16.39
C PRO A 91 2.78 7.01 -17.67
N GLY A 92 1.79 6.54 -18.43
CA GLY A 92 1.38 7.14 -19.69
C GLY A 92 2.21 6.74 -20.92
N ASP A 93 3.34 6.05 -20.76
CA ASP A 93 4.09 5.50 -21.89
C ASP A 93 3.40 4.26 -22.47
N ALA A 94 3.60 3.97 -23.76
CA ALA A 94 2.90 2.92 -24.48
C ALA A 94 3.07 1.51 -23.86
N LEU A 95 4.23 1.24 -23.26
CA LEU A 95 4.54 -0.06 -22.63
C LEU A 95 4.25 -0.09 -21.12
N TYR A 96 3.74 0.99 -20.52
CA TYR A 96 3.46 1.02 -19.08
C TYR A 96 2.37 0.02 -18.67
N GLY A 97 1.33 -0.12 -19.48
CA GLY A 97 0.29 -1.13 -19.23
C GLY A 97 0.85 -2.56 -19.22
N LEU A 98 1.85 -2.83 -20.05
CA LEU A 98 2.54 -4.13 -20.06
C LEU A 98 3.39 -4.33 -18.80
N LYS A 99 4.09 -3.27 -18.34
CA LYS A 99 4.83 -3.28 -17.06
C LYS A 99 3.93 -3.69 -15.91
N ILE A 100 2.81 -2.97 -15.71
CA ILE A 100 1.84 -3.26 -14.65
C ILE A 100 1.26 -4.68 -14.78
N ALA A 101 0.97 -5.14 -16.00
CA ALA A 101 0.47 -6.50 -16.21
C ALA A 101 1.50 -7.57 -15.80
N SER A 102 2.78 -7.37 -16.11
CA SER A 102 3.85 -8.30 -15.72
C SER A 102 4.04 -8.38 -14.20
N GLU A 103 3.95 -7.25 -13.51
CA GLU A 103 4.05 -7.15 -12.04
C GLU A 103 2.85 -7.84 -11.37
N LYS A 104 1.63 -7.66 -11.91
CA LYS A 104 0.45 -8.37 -11.43
C LYS A 104 0.54 -9.88 -11.59
N VAL A 105 1.13 -10.36 -12.68
CA VAL A 105 1.39 -11.80 -12.86
C VAL A 105 2.41 -12.30 -11.83
N GLN A 106 3.46 -11.52 -11.56
CA GLN A 106 4.43 -11.85 -10.51
C GLN A 106 3.74 -11.99 -9.15
N VAL A 107 2.93 -11.01 -8.74
CA VAL A 107 2.16 -11.06 -7.49
C VAL A 107 1.19 -12.25 -7.46
N ALA A 108 0.48 -12.52 -8.56
CA ALA A 108 -0.50 -13.60 -8.64
C ALA A 108 0.13 -15.01 -8.53
N LEU A 109 1.41 -15.16 -8.90
CA LEU A 109 2.15 -16.41 -8.77
C LEU A 109 2.81 -16.57 -7.40
N THR A 110 2.78 -15.53 -6.56
CA THR A 110 3.33 -15.55 -5.19
C THR A 110 2.25 -15.90 -4.18
N PHE A 111 2.20 -17.18 -3.81
CA PHE A 111 1.21 -17.72 -2.87
C PHE A 111 1.56 -17.45 -1.39
N ASP A 112 2.85 -17.32 -1.07
CA ASP A 112 3.29 -17.07 0.30
C ASP A 112 3.02 -15.61 0.68
N LYS A 113 2.30 -15.39 1.80
CA LYS A 113 1.90 -14.03 2.23
C LYS A 113 3.08 -13.13 2.52
N LYS A 114 4.17 -13.68 3.06
CA LYS A 114 5.38 -12.95 3.47
C LYS A 114 6.13 -12.47 2.23
N GLU A 115 6.36 -13.38 1.30
CA GLU A 115 6.97 -13.05 0.01
C GLU A 115 6.08 -12.07 -0.78
N SER A 116 4.77 -12.26 -0.71
CA SER A 116 3.82 -11.38 -1.37
C SER A 116 3.83 -9.97 -0.75
N ALA A 117 4.13 -9.82 0.56
CA ALA A 117 4.33 -8.50 1.18
C ALA A 117 5.63 -7.85 0.70
N LYS A 118 6.75 -8.61 0.66
CA LYS A 118 8.05 -8.15 0.14
C LYS A 118 7.93 -7.62 -1.30
N ILE A 119 7.19 -8.32 -2.18
CA ILE A 119 6.98 -7.87 -3.55
C ILE A 119 6.24 -6.52 -3.60
N HIS A 120 5.18 -6.31 -2.81
CA HIS A 120 4.49 -5.01 -2.83
C HIS A 120 5.36 -3.87 -2.31
N VAL A 121 6.21 -4.13 -1.31
CA VAL A 121 7.24 -3.17 -0.89
C VAL A 121 8.11 -2.82 -2.09
N GLU A 122 8.68 -3.80 -2.80
CA GLU A 122 9.50 -3.53 -4.00
C GLU A 122 8.74 -2.75 -5.08
N LEU A 123 7.47 -3.06 -5.32
CA LEU A 123 6.64 -2.35 -6.29
C LEU A 123 6.41 -0.89 -5.87
N ALA A 124 6.22 -0.61 -4.58
CA ALA A 124 6.12 0.75 -4.05
C ALA A 124 7.41 1.55 -4.33
N GLY A 125 8.57 0.96 -4.03
CA GLY A 125 9.87 1.57 -4.36
C GLY A 125 10.05 1.84 -5.86
N LYS A 126 9.53 0.97 -6.74
CA LYS A 126 9.54 1.23 -8.19
C LYS A 126 8.72 2.47 -8.56
N ARG A 127 7.62 2.78 -7.88
CA ARG A 127 6.84 4.00 -8.14
C ARG A 127 7.59 5.26 -7.77
N ILE A 128 8.27 5.26 -6.63
CA ILE A 128 9.15 6.37 -6.24
C ILE A 128 10.25 6.58 -7.28
N ASN A 129 10.85 5.50 -7.78
CA ASN A 129 11.82 5.58 -8.86
C ASN A 129 11.23 6.11 -10.18
N GLU A 130 9.97 5.81 -10.49
CA GLU A 130 9.27 6.42 -11.63
C GLU A 130 9.11 7.93 -11.44
N ILE A 131 8.75 8.38 -10.23
CA ILE A 131 8.63 9.80 -9.88
C ILE A 131 9.95 10.53 -10.09
N LYS A 132 11.06 9.96 -9.59
CA LYS A 132 12.42 10.50 -9.77
C LYS A 132 12.80 10.59 -11.26
N GLN A 133 12.42 9.60 -12.07
CA GLN A 133 12.71 9.57 -13.51
C GLN A 133 11.90 10.58 -14.34
N ILE A 134 10.71 10.99 -13.89
CA ILE A 134 9.87 11.98 -14.59
C ILE A 134 10.59 13.34 -14.73
N LYS A 135 11.50 13.68 -13.80
CA LYS A 135 12.34 14.89 -13.85
C LYS A 135 13.12 15.02 -15.17
N GLY A 136 13.62 13.90 -15.71
CA GLY A 136 14.42 13.87 -16.93
C GLY A 136 13.60 13.82 -18.22
N ASN A 137 12.27 13.80 -18.13
CA ASN A 137 11.40 13.66 -19.30
C ASN A 137 11.14 15.02 -19.97
N THR A 138 11.09 15.03 -21.31
CA THR A 138 10.78 16.20 -22.16
C THR A 138 9.29 16.58 -22.19
N ASP A 139 8.45 15.90 -21.41
CA ASP A 139 7.02 16.19 -21.28
C ASP A 139 6.76 17.60 -20.70
N SER A 140 5.61 18.19 -21.06
CA SER A 140 5.12 19.43 -20.43
C SER A 140 4.80 19.21 -18.95
N ASP A 141 4.90 20.25 -18.12
CA ASP A 141 4.67 20.17 -16.67
C ASP A 141 3.33 19.55 -16.29
N GLN A 142 2.25 19.90 -16.99
CA GLN A 142 0.93 19.28 -16.78
C GLN A 142 0.93 17.76 -16.99
N LYS A 143 1.67 17.26 -17.99
CA LYS A 143 1.81 15.82 -18.24
C LYS A 143 2.68 15.17 -17.17
N LYS A 144 3.77 15.81 -16.74
CA LYS A 144 4.61 15.29 -15.65
C LYS A 144 3.78 15.14 -14.37
N ILE A 145 2.99 16.15 -13.99
CA ILE A 145 2.09 16.10 -12.83
C ILE A 145 1.11 14.93 -12.94
N GLN A 146 0.50 14.70 -14.11
CA GLN A 146 -0.37 13.54 -14.32
C GLN A 146 0.36 12.22 -14.13
N LYS A 147 1.58 12.08 -14.69
CA LYS A 147 2.40 10.89 -14.52
C LYS A 147 2.77 10.65 -13.06
N ILE A 148 3.12 11.70 -12.32
CA ILE A 148 3.44 11.64 -10.90
C ILE A 148 2.21 11.22 -10.10
N ASN A 149 1.04 11.83 -10.33
CA ASN A 149 -0.19 11.44 -9.65
C ASN A 149 -0.53 9.95 -9.87
N VAL A 150 -0.38 9.44 -11.10
CA VAL A 150 -0.56 8.01 -11.37
C VAL A 150 0.45 7.15 -10.61
N ALA A 151 1.73 7.54 -10.55
CA ALA A 151 2.73 6.82 -9.78
C ALA A 151 2.44 6.86 -8.28
N MET A 152 2.00 8.00 -7.73
CA MET A 152 1.62 8.16 -6.32
C MET A 152 0.39 7.34 -5.96
N ASP A 153 -0.63 7.32 -6.82
CA ASP A 153 -1.82 6.49 -6.61
C ASP A 153 -1.46 5.01 -6.59
N LYS A 154 -0.54 4.58 -7.46
CA LYS A 154 0.01 3.23 -7.43
C LYS A 154 0.83 2.98 -6.18
N PHE A 155 1.70 3.91 -5.77
CA PHE A 155 2.47 3.79 -4.54
C PHE A 155 1.54 3.56 -3.32
N LYS A 156 0.50 4.38 -3.19
CA LYS A 156 -0.51 4.23 -2.14
C LYS A 156 -1.18 2.85 -2.18
N GLU A 157 -1.57 2.37 -3.37
CA GLU A 157 -2.15 1.02 -3.53
C GLU A 157 -1.20 -0.09 -3.05
N GLU A 158 0.09 -0.01 -3.42
CA GLU A 158 1.09 -1.00 -3.01
C GLU A 158 1.30 -0.97 -1.49
N ILE A 159 1.49 0.21 -0.88
CA ILE A 159 1.72 0.36 0.57
C ILE A 159 0.49 -0.03 1.40
N SER A 160 -0.72 0.37 1.00
CA SER A 160 -1.95 -0.09 1.66
C SER A 160 -2.07 -1.62 1.59
N THR A 161 -1.60 -2.23 0.50
CA THR A 161 -1.58 -3.70 0.40
C THR A 161 -0.55 -4.32 1.35
N VAL A 162 0.62 -3.69 1.51
CA VAL A 162 1.62 -4.11 2.51
C VAL A 162 1.05 -4.05 3.93
N GLN A 163 0.38 -2.96 4.30
CA GLN A 163 -0.25 -2.80 5.61
C GLN A 163 -1.29 -3.90 5.89
N ASN A 164 -2.20 -4.14 4.94
CA ASN A 164 -3.18 -5.23 5.04
C ASN A 164 -2.50 -6.61 5.17
N LYS A 165 -1.40 -6.83 4.46
CA LYS A 165 -0.64 -8.08 4.56
C LYS A 165 0.02 -8.23 5.91
N LEU A 166 0.62 -7.17 6.46
CA LEU A 166 1.15 -7.17 7.81
C LEU A 166 0.06 -7.60 8.82
N GLU A 167 -1.12 -7.01 8.77
CA GLU A 167 -2.23 -7.42 9.65
C GLU A 167 -2.56 -8.91 9.52
N SER A 168 -2.57 -9.43 8.29
CA SER A 168 -2.81 -10.86 8.03
C SER A 168 -1.70 -11.79 8.54
N LEU A 169 -0.50 -11.26 8.76
CA LEU A 169 0.66 -11.99 9.29
C LEU A 169 0.70 -12.03 10.82
N LYS A 170 -0.07 -11.19 11.54
CA LYS A 170 -0.07 -11.16 13.02
C LYS A 170 -0.33 -12.53 13.66
N ASN A 171 -1.18 -13.33 13.03
CA ASN A 171 -1.58 -14.66 13.52
C ASN A 171 -0.81 -15.83 12.86
N GLU A 172 0.24 -15.55 12.08
CA GLU A 172 1.07 -16.60 11.48
C GLU A 172 1.94 -17.30 12.54
N SER A 173 2.16 -18.61 12.37
CA SER A 173 2.82 -19.44 13.38
C SER A 173 4.33 -19.25 13.51
N SER A 174 4.97 -18.49 12.61
CA SER A 174 6.41 -18.26 12.64
C SER A 174 6.70 -16.80 12.95
N ALA A 175 7.00 -16.51 14.22
CA ALA A 175 7.33 -15.18 14.71
C ALA A 175 8.62 -14.63 14.07
N GLU A 176 9.65 -15.47 13.89
CA GLU A 176 10.93 -15.07 13.29
C GLU A 176 10.75 -14.50 11.88
N THR A 177 10.12 -15.26 10.98
CA THR A 177 9.89 -14.81 9.60
C THR A 177 8.89 -13.65 9.51
N THR A 178 7.96 -13.54 10.46
CA THR A 178 7.02 -12.41 10.54
C THR A 178 7.77 -11.13 10.92
N VAL A 179 8.69 -11.21 11.88
CA VAL A 179 9.53 -10.08 12.29
C VAL A 179 10.52 -9.72 11.19
N GLU A 180 11.09 -10.68 10.46
CA GLU A 180 11.94 -10.40 9.29
C GLU A 180 11.20 -9.55 8.25
N VAL A 181 9.96 -9.93 7.89
CA VAL A 181 9.13 -9.16 6.97
C VAL A 181 8.83 -7.78 7.53
N ALA A 182 8.44 -7.68 8.81
CA ALA A 182 8.17 -6.41 9.44
C ALA A 182 9.40 -5.50 9.43
N LYS A 183 10.61 -6.02 9.69
CA LYS A 183 11.85 -5.24 9.58
C LYS A 183 12.10 -4.72 8.16
N ILE A 184 11.85 -5.55 7.14
CA ILE A 184 12.00 -5.13 5.74
C ILE A 184 10.99 -4.02 5.41
N VAL A 185 9.73 -4.18 5.85
CA VAL A 185 8.69 -3.19 5.63
C VAL A 185 9.02 -1.88 6.33
N ASP A 186 9.42 -1.92 7.60
CA ASP A 186 9.81 -0.74 8.38
C ASP A 186 10.95 0.02 7.70
N ASN A 187 12.06 -0.67 7.39
CA ASN A 187 13.20 -0.08 6.69
C ASN A 187 12.80 0.60 5.38
N LYS A 188 12.02 -0.09 4.55
CA LYS A 188 11.62 0.44 3.25
C LYS A 188 10.61 1.55 3.34
N ALA A 189 9.68 1.49 4.30
CA ALA A 189 8.75 2.58 4.55
C ALA A 189 9.48 3.87 4.97
N THR A 190 10.49 3.77 5.84
CA THR A 190 11.35 4.91 6.21
C THR A 190 12.13 5.45 5.01
N GLU A 191 12.77 4.57 4.23
CA GLU A 191 13.45 4.95 2.98
C GLU A 191 12.52 5.67 1.99
N TYR A 192 11.25 5.25 1.92
CA TYR A 192 10.24 5.90 1.07
C TYR A 192 9.88 7.29 1.55
N GLN A 193 9.84 7.53 2.86
CA GLN A 193 9.60 8.88 3.38
C GLN A 193 10.73 9.82 2.96
N GLU A 194 11.99 9.40 3.13
CA GLU A 194 13.16 10.18 2.72
C GLU A 194 13.18 10.44 1.21
N ASP A 195 12.92 9.40 0.41
CA ASP A 195 12.94 9.49 -1.03
C ASP A 195 11.84 10.39 -1.60
N LEU A 196 10.63 10.34 -1.03
CA LEU A 196 9.50 11.18 -1.44
C LEU A 196 9.76 12.64 -1.11
N VAL A 197 10.37 12.91 0.04
CA VAL A 197 10.80 14.24 0.45
C VAL A 197 11.87 14.78 -0.49
N GLN A 198 12.88 13.97 -0.79
CA GLN A 198 13.92 14.34 -1.75
C GLN A 198 13.30 14.65 -3.11
N ALA A 199 12.41 13.79 -3.60
CA ALA A 199 11.72 14.00 -4.86
C ALA A 199 10.92 15.31 -4.87
N THR A 200 10.26 15.65 -3.76
CA THR A 200 9.49 16.90 -3.60
C THR A 200 10.38 18.13 -3.71
N ASN A 201 11.54 18.11 -3.05
CA ASN A 201 12.51 19.22 -3.10
C ASN A 201 13.14 19.40 -4.48
N GLU A 202 13.29 18.30 -5.24
CA GLU A 202 13.93 18.31 -6.55
C GLU A 202 13.00 18.66 -7.72
N LEU A 203 11.69 18.62 -7.49
CA LEU A 203 10.64 18.83 -8.50
C LEU A 203 9.64 19.89 -8.00
N PRO A 204 9.97 21.20 -8.07
CA PRO A 204 9.06 22.26 -7.62
C PRO A 204 7.74 22.34 -8.42
N GLU A 205 7.67 21.68 -9.59
CA GLU A 205 6.46 21.42 -10.37
C GLU A 205 5.42 20.55 -9.60
N LEU A 206 5.81 19.94 -8.47
CA LEU A 206 4.97 19.11 -7.59
C LEU A 206 4.08 19.90 -6.63
N ASN A 207 4.12 21.24 -6.63
CA ASN A 207 3.27 22.04 -5.73
C ASN A 207 1.76 21.75 -5.93
N ASP A 208 1.36 21.31 -7.13
CA ASP A 208 -0.02 20.90 -7.41
C ASP A 208 -0.32 19.44 -7.01
N ALA A 209 0.70 18.65 -6.69
CA ALA A 209 0.62 17.25 -6.25
C ALA A 209 0.91 17.08 -4.74
N THR A 210 1.12 18.17 -4.00
CA THR A 210 1.51 18.16 -2.58
C THR A 210 0.55 17.36 -1.70
N GLN A 211 -0.76 17.41 -1.96
CA GLN A 211 -1.72 16.61 -1.21
C GLN A 211 -1.48 15.11 -1.38
N ASN A 212 -1.26 14.63 -2.61
CA ASN A 212 -1.00 13.22 -2.87
C ASN A 212 0.34 12.75 -2.27
N ILE A 213 1.34 13.63 -2.26
CA ILE A 213 2.62 13.38 -1.61
C ILE A 213 2.44 13.25 -0.10
N ASN A 214 1.77 14.20 0.55
CA ASN A 214 1.56 14.18 1.99
C ASN A 214 0.79 12.92 2.42
N GLN A 215 -0.28 12.56 1.70
CA GLN A 215 -1.00 11.31 1.93
C GLN A 215 -0.11 10.07 1.77
N SER A 216 0.83 10.10 0.84
CA SER A 216 1.77 8.99 0.61
C SER A 216 2.81 8.91 1.72
N LEU A 217 3.30 10.05 2.21
CA LEU A 217 4.22 10.15 3.35
C LEU A 217 3.55 9.64 4.63
N ASP A 218 2.31 10.05 4.90
CA ASP A 218 1.53 9.59 6.05
C ASP A 218 1.32 8.08 6.01
N LEU A 219 0.93 7.56 4.84
CA LEU A 219 0.68 6.13 4.67
C LEU A 219 1.97 5.29 4.82
N ALA A 220 3.11 5.79 4.34
CA ALA A 220 4.41 5.15 4.57
C ALA A 220 4.77 5.17 6.06
N ASP A 221 4.57 6.31 6.74
CA ASP A 221 4.83 6.46 8.17
C ASP A 221 3.99 5.50 9.02
N GLU A 222 2.69 5.41 8.73
CA GLU A 222 1.76 4.49 9.38
C GLU A 222 2.10 3.02 9.11
N THR A 223 2.63 2.71 7.93
CA THR A 223 3.08 1.36 7.59
C THR A 223 4.34 0.98 8.37
N SER A 224 5.28 1.91 8.54
CA SER A 224 6.44 1.75 9.41
C SER A 224 6.01 1.58 10.88
N ASP A 225 5.06 2.38 11.38
CA ASP A 225 4.49 2.23 12.73
C ASP A 225 3.86 0.85 12.92
N ALA A 226 3.07 0.39 11.96
CA ALA A 226 2.43 -0.93 12.02
C ALA A 226 3.45 -2.08 12.00
N ALA A 227 4.54 -1.92 11.25
CA ALA A 227 5.63 -2.89 11.20
C ALA A 227 6.39 -2.95 12.53
N LEU A 228 6.78 -1.81 13.11
CA LEU A 228 7.41 -1.78 14.43
C LEU A 228 6.47 -2.30 15.52
N ALA A 229 5.18 -1.95 15.47
CA ALA A 229 4.20 -2.45 16.42
C ALA A 229 4.10 -3.98 16.37
N MET A 230 4.15 -4.58 15.18
CA MET A 230 4.20 -6.03 15.03
C MET A 230 5.49 -6.63 15.62
N ILE A 231 6.64 -6.00 15.40
CA ILE A 231 7.91 -6.44 15.97
C ILE A 231 7.81 -6.45 17.49
N VAL A 232 7.43 -5.32 18.10
CA VAL A 232 7.26 -5.18 19.54
C VAL A 232 6.20 -6.14 20.10
N GLU A 233 5.07 -6.32 19.42
CA GLU A 233 4.01 -7.25 19.81
C GLU A 233 4.52 -8.70 19.90
N LYS A 234 5.35 -9.14 18.96
CA LYS A 234 5.95 -10.49 19.00
C LYS A 234 6.94 -10.67 20.15
N HIS A 235 7.57 -9.59 20.59
CA HIS A 235 8.40 -9.58 21.78
C HIS A 235 7.60 -9.66 23.07
N THR A 236 6.57 -8.83 23.21
CA THR A 236 5.75 -8.78 24.42
C THR A 236 4.94 -10.05 24.63
N GLN A 237 4.52 -10.71 23.55
CA GLN A 237 3.85 -12.02 23.58
C GLN A 237 4.81 -13.18 23.94
N GLY A 238 6.12 -12.94 24.03
CA GLY A 238 7.12 -13.97 24.29
C GLY A 238 7.33 -14.96 23.15
N GLU A 239 6.78 -14.68 21.96
CA GLU A 239 6.98 -15.50 20.76
C GLU A 239 8.38 -15.30 20.16
N MET A 240 8.99 -14.15 20.42
CA MET A 240 10.36 -13.86 20.01
C MET A 240 11.08 -12.98 21.04
N ILE A 241 12.16 -13.48 21.63
CA ILE A 241 12.91 -12.71 22.64
C ILE A 241 13.98 -11.88 21.93
N PHE A 242 13.91 -10.56 22.10
CA PHE A 242 14.97 -9.67 21.63
C PHE A 242 16.15 -9.75 22.59
N SER A 243 17.34 -9.92 22.05
CA SER A 243 18.56 -9.87 22.84
C SER A 243 19.74 -9.42 21.98
N GLY A 244 20.69 -8.74 22.60
CA GLY A 244 21.89 -8.23 21.94
C GLY A 244 21.54 -7.22 20.85
N GLU A 245 22.12 -7.41 19.67
CA GLU A 245 22.01 -6.52 18.50
C GLU A 245 20.56 -6.26 18.08
N MET A 246 19.66 -7.24 18.22
CA MET A 246 18.27 -7.07 17.83
C MET A 246 17.48 -6.14 18.75
N GLU A 247 17.74 -6.19 20.06
CA GLU A 247 17.10 -5.29 21.02
C GLU A 247 17.58 -3.85 20.79
N GLU A 248 18.88 -3.69 20.52
CA GLU A 248 19.50 -2.39 20.23
C GLU A 248 18.97 -1.77 18.94
N ASP A 249 18.86 -2.54 17.84
CA ASP A 249 18.26 -2.10 16.57
C ASP A 249 16.82 -1.63 16.74
N VAL A 250 16.00 -2.33 17.53
CA VAL A 250 14.60 -1.91 17.77
C VAL A 250 14.53 -0.67 18.67
N LEU A 251 15.37 -0.57 19.70
CA LEU A 251 15.47 0.62 20.56
C LEU A 251 15.89 1.85 19.76
N GLU A 252 16.88 1.71 18.88
CA GLU A 252 17.36 2.78 17.99
C GLU A 252 16.23 3.28 17.09
N ARG A 253 15.51 2.37 16.41
CA ARG A 253 14.37 2.73 15.54
C ARG A 253 13.24 3.44 16.27
N VAL A 254 12.88 2.99 17.47
CA VAL A 254 11.86 3.66 18.29
C VAL A 254 12.37 5.05 18.72
N GLY A 255 13.65 5.17 19.08
CA GLY A 255 14.30 6.44 19.37
C GLY A 255 14.29 7.42 18.19
N GLU A 256 14.59 6.95 16.99
CA GLU A 256 14.51 7.75 15.76
C GLU A 256 13.09 8.28 15.52
N LYS A 257 12.06 7.42 15.66
CA LYS A 257 10.66 7.86 15.55
C LYS A 257 10.28 8.90 16.59
N ILE A 258 10.70 8.72 17.85
CA ILE A 258 10.49 9.71 18.90
C ILE A 258 11.15 11.04 18.51
N GLY A 259 12.36 11.01 17.97
CA GLY A 259 13.06 12.20 17.47
C GLY A 259 12.31 12.90 16.33
N ILE A 260 11.77 12.13 15.37
CA ILE A 260 10.96 12.68 14.27
C ILE A 260 9.69 13.34 14.81
N VAL A 261 8.97 12.69 15.72
CA VAL A 261 7.76 13.25 16.33
C VAL A 261 8.08 14.48 17.18
N GLU A 262 9.22 14.51 17.87
CA GLU A 262 9.67 15.69 18.64
C GLU A 262 9.84 16.92 17.78
N VAL A 263 10.46 16.76 16.61
CA VAL A 263 10.60 17.83 15.64
C VAL A 263 9.22 18.33 15.20
N LYS A 264 8.30 17.42 14.84
CA LYS A 264 6.94 17.78 14.40
C LYS A 264 6.15 18.49 15.49
N VAL A 265 6.21 18.01 16.73
CA VAL A 265 5.56 18.67 17.89
C VAL A 265 6.08 20.10 18.04
N ALA A 266 7.40 20.30 17.97
CA ALA A 266 8.00 21.63 18.10
C ALA A 266 7.62 22.56 16.93
N GLU A 267 7.57 22.02 15.71
CA GLU A 267 7.13 22.75 14.51
C GLU A 267 5.67 23.21 14.65
N VAL A 268 4.75 22.31 15.00
CA VAL A 268 3.33 22.64 15.17
C VAL A 268 3.11 23.62 16.32
N GLN A 269 3.83 23.48 17.44
CA GLN A 269 3.77 24.46 18.53
C GLN A 269 4.20 25.86 18.07
N GLY A 270 5.26 25.96 17.26
CA GLY A 270 5.72 27.21 16.68
C GLY A 270 4.69 27.80 15.71
N GLN A 271 4.20 26.98 14.78
CA GLN A 271 3.19 27.39 13.79
C GLN A 271 1.91 27.90 14.46
N VAL A 272 1.39 27.18 15.46
CA VAL A 272 0.18 27.59 16.19
C VAL A 272 0.40 28.88 16.96
N SER A 273 1.59 29.09 17.53
CA SER A 273 1.95 30.31 18.26
C SER A 273 2.12 31.53 17.33
N ASP A 274 2.62 31.32 16.11
CA ASP A 274 2.91 32.37 15.13
C ASP A 274 1.71 32.73 14.23
N LEU A 275 0.55 32.05 14.41
CA LEU A 275 -0.69 32.37 13.70
C LEU A 275 -1.10 33.82 13.95
N THR A 276 -0.88 34.65 12.94
CA THR A 276 -1.35 36.02 12.85
C THR A 276 -2.21 36.15 11.60
N LEU A 277 -3.27 36.98 11.64
CA LEU A 277 -4.37 37.15 10.65
C LEU A 277 -5.66 36.43 11.09
N PRO A 278 -6.87 36.83 10.61
CA PRO A 278 -8.09 36.53 11.36
C PRO A 278 -8.16 35.02 11.56
N VAL A 279 -8.22 34.62 12.83
CA VAL A 279 -8.26 33.23 13.32
C VAL A 279 -9.28 33.18 14.43
N ASP A 280 -9.97 32.06 14.59
CA ASP A 280 -10.84 31.80 15.74
C ASP A 280 -9.97 31.60 17.01
N PRO A 281 -9.98 32.55 17.98
CA PRO A 281 -9.12 32.46 19.17
C PRO A 281 -9.41 31.23 20.03
N ALA A 282 -10.65 30.72 20.01
CA ALA A 282 -11.00 29.51 20.75
C ALA A 282 -10.37 28.28 20.10
N ALA A 283 -10.44 28.16 18.77
CA ALA A 283 -9.82 27.08 18.03
C ALA A 283 -8.28 27.11 18.12
N THR A 284 -7.66 28.29 18.05
CA THR A 284 -6.20 28.44 18.25
C THR A 284 -5.77 28.00 19.65
N LEU A 285 -6.55 28.32 20.69
CA LEU A 285 -6.28 27.85 22.05
C LEU A 285 -6.36 26.32 22.15
N VAL A 286 -7.37 25.71 21.52
CA VAL A 286 -7.50 24.24 21.50
C VAL A 286 -6.32 23.61 20.76
N ALA A 287 -5.94 24.13 19.58
CA ALA A 287 -4.78 23.64 18.84
C ALA A 287 -3.50 23.70 19.69
N GLN A 288 -3.27 24.80 20.42
CA GLN A 288 -2.12 24.94 21.29
C GLN A 288 -2.15 23.92 22.45
N GLN A 289 -3.31 23.75 23.09
CA GLN A 289 -3.47 22.77 24.16
C GLN A 289 -3.23 21.34 23.67
N THR A 290 -3.71 20.99 22.48
CA THR A 290 -3.47 19.69 21.86
C THR A 290 -1.99 19.48 21.55
N ALA A 291 -1.29 20.50 21.02
CA ALA A 291 0.15 20.44 20.78
C ALA A 291 0.95 20.30 22.09
N ASP A 292 0.54 20.98 23.16
CA ASP A 292 1.15 20.85 24.48
C ASP A 292 0.93 19.45 25.09
N GLN A 293 -0.27 18.87 24.91
CA GLN A 293 -0.55 17.48 25.28
C GLN A 293 0.34 16.50 24.50
N ALA A 294 0.49 16.68 23.19
CA ALA A 294 1.38 15.85 22.36
C ALA A 294 2.81 15.83 22.91
N LYS A 295 3.32 16.99 23.35
CA LYS A 295 4.65 17.12 23.98
C LYS A 295 4.76 16.36 25.30
N VAL A 296 3.73 16.41 26.15
CA VAL A 296 3.71 15.67 27.42
C VAL A 296 3.76 14.17 27.16
N VAL A 297 2.89 13.68 26.26
CA VAL A 297 2.84 12.25 25.88
C VAL A 297 4.17 11.79 25.26
N LEU A 298 4.83 12.65 24.48
CA LEU A 298 6.16 12.34 23.94
C LEU A 298 7.24 12.26 25.02
N GLY A 299 7.10 13.03 26.11
CA GLY A 299 7.94 12.89 27.30
C GLY A 299 7.79 11.52 27.95
N GLU A 300 6.56 11.02 28.06
CA GLU A 300 6.27 9.65 28.55
C GLU A 300 6.89 8.59 27.63
N ALA A 301 6.86 8.79 26.31
CA ALA A 301 7.50 7.89 25.34
C ALA A 301 9.02 7.79 25.54
N LYS A 302 9.68 8.93 25.78
CA LYS A 302 11.13 8.99 26.05
C LYS A 302 11.50 8.29 27.34
N GLU A 303 10.74 8.54 28.41
CA GLU A 303 10.96 7.89 29.69
C GLU A 303 10.78 6.37 29.59
N ALA A 304 9.77 5.90 28.84
CA ALA A 304 9.58 4.49 28.56
C ALA A 304 10.73 3.89 27.74
N LEU A 305 11.26 4.61 26.76
CA LEU A 305 12.43 4.17 25.99
C LEU A 305 13.67 4.03 26.88
N ASP A 306 13.91 4.96 27.79
CA ASP A 306 15.01 4.90 28.77
C ASP A 306 14.88 3.69 29.70
N GLN A 307 13.63 3.30 30.01
CA GLN A 307 13.31 2.10 30.78
C GLN A 307 13.32 0.81 29.94
N LYS A 308 13.61 0.91 28.63
CA LYS A 308 13.54 -0.18 27.65
C LYS A 308 12.16 -0.83 27.51
N ASP A 309 11.11 -0.09 27.87
CA ASP A 309 9.73 -0.51 27.67
C ASP A 309 9.28 -0.12 26.25
N LEU A 310 9.59 -0.99 25.29
CA LEU A 310 9.30 -0.78 23.87
C LEU A 310 7.80 -0.64 23.57
N GLU A 311 6.94 -1.33 24.32
CA GLU A 311 5.48 -1.31 24.11
C GLU A 311 4.91 0.06 24.47
N ILE A 312 5.27 0.56 25.67
CA ILE A 312 4.83 1.88 26.12
C ILE A 312 5.47 2.96 25.26
N ALA A 313 6.78 2.87 24.99
CA ALA A 313 7.49 3.87 24.18
C ALA A 313 6.85 4.04 22.80
N LEU A 314 6.60 2.94 22.08
CA LEU A 314 5.99 3.00 20.74
C LEU A 314 4.53 3.48 20.80
N THR A 315 3.73 2.96 21.74
CA THR A 315 2.32 3.36 21.89
C THR A 315 2.19 4.86 22.16
N LYS A 316 3.03 5.39 23.06
CA LYS A 316 3.05 6.83 23.39
C LYS A 316 3.59 7.69 22.25
N THR A 317 4.53 7.17 21.46
CA THR A 317 4.99 7.84 20.23
C THR A 317 3.85 8.00 19.23
N ILE A 318 3.08 6.94 19.00
CA ILE A 318 1.92 6.96 18.10
C ILE A 318 0.81 7.88 18.64
N GLU A 319 0.52 7.83 19.94
CA GLU A 319 -0.46 8.72 20.59
C GLU A 319 -0.06 10.20 20.44
N SER A 320 1.21 10.53 20.67
CA SER A 320 1.73 11.89 20.46
C SER A 320 1.58 12.35 19.01
N LYS A 321 1.94 11.50 18.04
CA LYS A 321 1.79 11.78 16.60
C LYS A 321 0.34 12.05 16.20
N GLU A 322 -0.60 11.29 16.75
CA GLU A 322 -2.03 11.50 16.48
C GLU A 322 -2.52 12.85 17.05
N LEU A 323 -2.06 13.23 18.24
CA LEU A 323 -2.33 14.56 18.80
C LEU A 323 -1.73 15.68 17.94
N VAL A 324 -0.53 15.49 17.37
CA VAL A 324 0.07 16.45 16.42
C VAL A 324 -0.84 16.64 15.20
N LYS A 325 -1.28 15.56 14.55
CA LYS A 325 -2.21 15.62 13.41
C LYS A 325 -3.51 16.36 13.77
N GLN A 326 -4.05 16.11 14.96
CA GLN A 326 -5.24 16.81 15.44
C GLN A 326 -4.99 18.31 15.64
N ALA A 327 -3.86 18.69 16.24
CA ALA A 327 -3.49 20.09 16.42
C ALA A 327 -3.34 20.82 15.08
N GLU A 328 -2.69 20.21 14.09
CA GLU A 328 -2.56 20.74 12.73
C GLU A 328 -3.92 20.96 12.07
N GLN A 329 -4.83 19.98 12.15
CA GLN A 329 -6.16 20.08 11.57
C GLN A 329 -6.97 21.20 12.22
N ILE A 330 -6.95 21.29 13.56
CA ILE A 330 -7.66 22.35 14.30
C ILE A 330 -7.09 23.73 13.93
N ALA A 331 -5.77 23.84 13.78
CA ALA A 331 -5.12 25.07 13.35
C ALA A 331 -5.54 25.47 11.91
N ALA A 332 -5.59 24.52 10.98
CA ALA A 332 -6.06 24.76 9.62
C ALA A 332 -7.55 25.18 9.57
N ASP A 333 -8.38 24.56 10.40
CA ASP A 333 -9.80 24.90 10.53
C ASP A 333 -10.01 26.30 11.13
N ALA A 334 -9.17 26.70 12.10
CA ALA A 334 -9.22 28.03 12.70
C ALA A 334 -9.00 29.16 11.66
N ILE A 335 -8.14 28.92 10.67
CA ILE A 335 -7.86 29.86 9.57
C ILE A 335 -9.06 29.93 8.61
N THR A 336 -9.64 28.78 8.23
CA THR A 336 -10.75 28.73 7.26
C THR A 336 -12.05 29.28 7.82
N VAL A 337 -12.36 29.03 9.10
CA VAL A 337 -13.54 29.61 9.77
C VAL A 337 -13.45 31.12 9.81
N ALA A 338 -12.29 31.67 10.14
CA ALA A 338 -12.11 33.11 10.21
C ALA A 338 -12.12 33.79 8.84
N ALA A 339 -11.64 33.11 7.78
CA ALA A 339 -11.80 33.58 6.39
C ALA A 339 -13.29 33.69 5.97
N ASN A 340 -14.14 32.78 6.47
CA ASN A 340 -15.59 32.79 6.20
C ASN A 340 -16.37 33.79 7.07
N LEU A 341 -15.76 34.32 8.13
CA LEU A 341 -16.33 35.36 9.00
C LEU A 341 -15.97 36.79 8.55
N LEU A 342 -15.11 36.94 7.55
CA LEU A 342 -14.86 38.23 6.93
C LEU A 342 -16.12 38.68 6.17
N PRO A 343 -16.70 39.86 6.49
CA PRO A 343 -17.86 40.35 5.76
C PRO A 343 -17.51 40.50 4.28
N ALA A 344 -18.40 40.03 3.41
CA ALA A 344 -18.33 40.31 1.98
C ALA A 344 -18.09 41.82 1.77
N PRO A 345 -17.22 42.23 0.84
CA PRO A 345 -17.05 43.65 0.54
C PRO A 345 -18.42 44.22 0.19
N CYS A 346 -18.84 45.26 0.91
CA CYS A 346 -20.12 45.91 0.70
C CYS A 346 -20.18 46.49 -0.72
N GLU A 347 -20.64 45.71 -1.71
CA GLU A 347 -21.06 46.23 -3.01
C GLU A 347 -22.31 47.09 -2.79
N GLY A 348 -22.11 48.38 -2.53
CA GLY A 348 -23.24 49.31 -2.39
C GLY A 348 -23.05 50.53 -1.49
N CYS A 349 -21.88 50.75 -0.87
CA CYS A 349 -21.61 52.06 -0.27
C CYS A 349 -21.31 53.08 -1.38
N SER A 350 -22.34 53.50 -2.13
CA SER A 350 -22.28 54.73 -2.90
C SER A 350 -22.12 55.87 -1.90
N VAL A 351 -20.93 56.48 -1.86
CA VAL A 351 -20.75 57.79 -1.26
C VAL A 351 -21.63 58.73 -2.07
N ASN A 352 -22.76 59.13 -1.50
CA ASN A 352 -23.63 60.14 -2.06
C ASN A 352 -22.85 61.47 -1.96
N GLU A 353 -22.36 61.95 -3.10
CA GLU A 353 -21.99 63.35 -3.26
C GLU A 353 -23.24 64.20 -2.99
N ASN A 354 -23.22 65.00 -1.94
CA ASN A 354 -24.13 66.14 -1.84
C ASN A 354 -23.28 67.41 -1.77
N PRO A 355 -23.51 68.40 -2.65
CA PRO A 355 -22.69 69.59 -2.73
C PRO A 355 -23.14 70.64 -1.71
N ASP A 356 -22.20 71.51 -1.38
CA ASP A 356 -22.39 72.83 -0.78
C ASP A 356 -22.68 72.89 0.72
N LEU A 357 -21.66 73.26 1.50
CA LEU A 357 -21.75 74.39 2.42
C LEU A 357 -20.34 74.97 2.65
N THR A 358 -20.15 76.18 2.14
CA THR A 358 -19.05 77.12 2.36
C THR A 358 -18.80 77.40 3.85
N ASN A 359 -17.56 77.28 4.31
CA ASN A 359 -16.78 78.32 5.03
C ASN A 359 -15.44 77.77 5.56
N SER A 360 -14.35 78.33 5.05
CA SER A 360 -12.96 78.29 5.57
C SER A 360 -12.76 79.49 6.54
N PRO A 361 -11.61 79.71 7.23
CA PRO A 361 -10.32 78.99 7.23
C PRO A 361 -9.87 78.67 8.69
N GLU A 362 -8.74 78.07 9.08
CA GLU A 362 -7.33 78.11 8.67
C GLU A 362 -6.62 76.86 9.26
N SER A 363 -5.66 76.28 8.53
CA SER A 363 -4.25 76.16 8.96
C SER A 363 -3.51 75.10 8.14
N LEU A 364 -2.35 75.54 7.68
CA LEU A 364 -1.48 75.00 6.63
C LEU A 364 -0.55 73.88 7.11
N GLY A 365 -0.13 73.04 6.15
CA GLY A 365 1.03 72.14 6.25
C GLY A 365 0.85 70.85 5.42
N ASN A 366 1.00 70.86 4.08
CA ASN A 366 2.23 70.51 3.33
C ASN A 366 2.71 69.06 3.62
N THR A 367 2.94 68.10 2.71
CA THR A 367 3.11 68.05 1.24
C THR A 367 3.16 66.57 0.79
N ASN A 368 2.54 66.31 -0.35
CA ASN A 368 2.79 65.28 -1.38
C ASN A 368 2.53 63.76 -1.10
N PRO A 369 1.77 63.09 -2.00
CA PRO A 369 1.53 61.65 -2.02
C PRO A 369 2.40 60.93 -3.08
N ASP A 370 2.70 59.65 -2.88
CA ASP A 370 2.82 58.63 -3.94
C ASP A 370 3.24 57.29 -3.31
N VAL A 371 2.26 56.45 -2.93
CA VAL A 371 2.43 54.99 -2.93
C VAL A 371 1.13 54.39 -3.43
N ASN A 372 1.15 54.02 -4.70
CA ASN A 372 0.17 53.19 -5.37
C ASN A 372 0.25 51.77 -4.80
N VAL A 373 -0.69 51.38 -3.95
CA VAL A 373 -0.84 49.98 -3.50
C VAL A 373 -1.97 49.34 -4.31
N THR A 374 -1.58 48.61 -5.34
CA THR A 374 -2.44 47.60 -5.98
C THR A 374 -2.68 46.45 -4.99
N PRO A 375 -3.90 45.88 -4.90
CA PRO A 375 -4.14 44.71 -4.06
C PRO A 375 -3.49 43.49 -4.72
N GLU A 376 -2.43 42.98 -4.09
CA GLU A 376 -1.85 41.69 -4.46
C GLU A 376 -2.87 40.59 -4.25
N THR A 377 -3.11 39.83 -5.31
CA THR A 377 -3.90 38.60 -5.31
C THR A 377 -3.29 37.62 -4.30
N ASN A 378 -4.07 37.29 -3.28
CA ASN A 378 -3.73 36.35 -2.22
C ASN A 378 -3.54 34.94 -2.81
N THR A 379 -2.32 34.62 -3.24
CA THR A 379 -1.92 33.24 -3.52
C THR A 379 -1.73 32.56 -2.18
N ASN A 380 -2.75 31.83 -1.72
CA ASN A 380 -2.67 30.88 -0.63
C ASN A 380 -1.55 29.87 -0.94
N THR A 381 -0.34 30.15 -0.48
CA THR A 381 0.75 29.18 -0.48
C THR A 381 0.52 28.23 0.69
N VAL A 382 -0.25 27.18 0.46
CA VAL A 382 -0.14 25.95 1.28
C VAL A 382 1.24 25.39 0.97
N LYS A 383 2.21 25.65 1.85
CA LYS A 383 3.62 25.30 1.64
C LYS A 383 3.96 24.01 2.36
N VAL A 384 4.14 22.98 1.53
CA VAL A 384 5.18 21.94 1.54
C VAL A 384 5.74 21.56 2.90
N TYR A 385 5.48 20.31 3.29
CA TYR A 385 6.19 19.53 4.30
C TYR A 385 7.71 19.65 4.10
N THR A 386 8.40 20.31 5.02
CA THR A 386 9.87 20.34 5.08
C THR A 386 10.34 19.46 6.25
N PRO A 387 10.75 18.21 6.02
CA PRO A 387 11.39 17.45 7.08
C PRO A 387 12.85 17.87 7.24
N VAL A 388 13.29 17.71 8.48
CA VAL A 388 14.63 17.98 8.97
C VAL A 388 15.65 17.07 8.29
N LYS A 389 16.77 17.68 7.90
CA LYS A 389 17.98 17.00 7.44
C LYS A 389 18.61 16.24 8.60
N VAL A 390 18.35 14.94 8.72
CA VAL A 390 19.20 14.04 9.49
C VAL A 390 20.43 13.74 8.63
N VAL A 391 21.62 14.04 9.14
CA VAL A 391 22.88 13.69 8.47
C VAL A 391 23.13 12.21 8.79
N PRO A 392 23.10 11.29 7.80
CA PRO A 392 23.39 9.89 8.08
C PRO A 392 24.85 9.72 8.53
N PRO A 393 25.14 8.74 9.42
CA PRO A 393 26.51 8.36 9.70
C PRO A 393 27.21 7.91 8.40
N PRO A 394 28.53 8.17 8.25
CA PRO A 394 29.26 7.77 7.05
C PRO A 394 29.16 6.26 6.84
N PRO A 395 28.98 5.79 5.59
CA PRO A 395 28.86 4.37 5.31
C PRO A 395 30.12 3.63 5.79
N PRO A 396 29.98 2.41 6.36
CA PRO A 396 31.14 1.58 6.63
C PRO A 396 31.93 1.36 5.33
N PRO A 397 33.28 1.33 5.39
CA PRO A 397 34.10 1.14 4.20
C PRO A 397 33.69 -0.14 3.48
N GLU A 398 33.47 -0.03 2.16
CA GLU A 398 33.10 -1.16 1.32
C GLU A 398 34.09 -2.33 1.53
N PRO A 399 33.61 -3.56 1.69
CA PRO A 399 34.50 -4.72 1.70
C PRO A 399 35.23 -4.76 0.36
N VAL A 400 36.56 -4.76 0.41
CA VAL A 400 37.41 -4.96 -0.77
C VAL A 400 37.09 -6.34 -1.33
N ILE A 401 36.29 -6.38 -2.39
CA ILE A 401 36.00 -7.60 -3.13
C ILE A 401 37.27 -7.95 -3.91
N ASP A 402 37.97 -9.00 -3.46
CA ASP A 402 39.07 -9.58 -4.22
C ASP A 402 38.51 -10.28 -5.48
N GLU A 403 38.58 -9.57 -6.61
CA GLU A 403 38.16 -10.03 -7.94
C GLU A 403 38.87 -11.31 -8.41
N SER A 404 39.85 -11.85 -7.67
CA SER A 404 40.48 -13.13 -7.98
C SER A 404 39.62 -14.36 -7.65
N THR A 405 38.53 -14.20 -6.91
CA THR A 405 37.64 -15.32 -6.51
C THR A 405 36.39 -15.51 -7.38
N LEU A 406 36.11 -14.59 -8.30
CA LEU A 406 35.00 -14.66 -9.26
C LEU A 406 35.49 -15.14 -10.65
N LYS A 407 36.09 -16.33 -10.69
CA LYS A 407 36.24 -17.11 -11.93
C LYS A 407 35.78 -18.54 -11.73
N VAL A 408 34.47 -18.73 -11.58
CA VAL A 408 33.83 -19.99 -11.96
C VAL A 408 33.48 -19.85 -13.44
N GLY A 409 34.46 -20.14 -14.29
CA GLY A 409 34.26 -20.24 -15.72
C GLY A 409 33.44 -21.49 -16.03
N ILE A 410 32.25 -21.29 -16.60
CA ILE A 410 31.58 -22.32 -17.39
C ILE A 410 32.36 -22.39 -18.70
N ASP A 411 33.27 -23.37 -18.79
CA ASP A 411 33.98 -23.69 -20.03
C ASP A 411 33.00 -24.34 -21.02
N LEU A 412 32.60 -23.58 -22.03
CA LEU A 412 31.76 -24.03 -23.14
C LEU A 412 32.59 -24.44 -24.37
N THR A 413 33.78 -25.01 -24.17
CA THR A 413 34.58 -25.58 -25.27
C THR A 413 34.92 -27.05 -25.03
N GLN A 414 33.90 -27.92 -25.01
CA GLN A 414 34.11 -29.34 -25.29
C GLN A 414 33.83 -29.63 -26.77
N ASP A 415 34.92 -29.78 -27.51
CA ASP A 415 35.00 -30.38 -28.84
C ASP A 415 34.64 -31.88 -28.75
N PRO A 416 33.58 -32.37 -29.43
CA PRO A 416 33.22 -33.78 -29.45
C PRO A 416 34.01 -34.51 -30.55
N SER A 417 35.34 -34.60 -30.41
CA SER A 417 36.19 -35.22 -31.42
C SER A 417 37.47 -35.87 -30.87
N ALA A 418 37.37 -36.88 -29.99
CA ALA A 418 38.51 -37.78 -29.77
C ALA A 418 38.09 -39.15 -29.19
N THR A 419 37.93 -40.08 -30.11
CA THR A 419 37.99 -41.54 -29.93
C THR A 419 39.41 -41.96 -29.54
N GLN A 420 39.58 -42.68 -28.42
CA GLN A 420 40.22 -44.01 -28.33
C GLN A 420 40.31 -44.50 -26.88
#